data_AF-A0A970PMT4-F1
#
_entry.id   AF-A0A970PMT4-F1
#
_cell.length_a   1.000
_cell.length_b   1.000
_cell.length_c   1.000
_cell.angle_alpha   90.00
_cell.angle_beta   90.00
_cell.angle_gamma   90.00
#
_symmetry.space_group_name_H-M   'P 1'
#
loop_
_entity.id
_entity.type
_entity.pdbx_description
1 polymer ?
#
loop_
_entity_poly.entity_id
_entity_poly.type
_entity_poly.pdbx_seq_one_letter_code
_entity_poly.pdbx_strand_id
1 'polypeptide(L)' 'IDSMRWPEVLGTLSGDNTIMVVVRDEADAGLVVEKFHNILR' A
#
# COMPACT_ATOMS: atom_id res chain seq x y z
N ILE A 1 2.68 -5.64 -5.06
CA ILE A 1 2.94 -4.70 -3.95
C ILE A 1 3.76 -5.37 -2.85
N ASP A 2 3.40 -6.57 -2.41
CA ASP A 2 4.13 -7.31 -1.37
C ASP A 2 5.64 -7.48 -1.65
N SER A 3 6.02 -7.65 -2.93
CA SER A 3 7.42 -7.73 -3.34
C SER A 3 8.22 -6.44 -3.15
N MET A 4 7.55 -5.29 -3.06
CA MET A 4 8.19 -3.98 -2.89
C MET A 4 8.74 -3.77 -1.47
N ARG A 5 8.31 -4.60 -0.49
CA ARG A 5 8.76 -4.57 0.91
C ARG A 5 8.77 -3.17 1.53
N TRP A 6 7.70 -2.42 1.30
CA TRP A 6 7.55 -1.09 1.89
C TRP A 6 7.43 -1.18 3.41
N PRO A 7 8.30 -0.51 4.19
CA PRO A 7 8.34 -0.65 5.64
C PRO A 7 7.06 -0.18 6.35
N GLU A 8 6.33 0.74 5.73
CA GLU A 8 5.06 1.26 6.24
C GLU A 8 3.86 0.31 6.01
N VAL A 9 4.01 -0.71 5.14
CA VAL A 9 2.96 -1.70 4.88
C VAL A 9 3.14 -2.90 5.81
N LEU A 10 2.13 -3.16 6.65
CA LEU A 10 2.08 -4.34 7.52
C LEU A 10 1.68 -5.60 6.75
N GLY A 11 0.83 -5.44 5.75
CA GLY A 11 0.37 -6.53 4.91
C GLY A 11 -0.67 -6.09 3.90
N THR A 12 -1.04 -7.00 3.02
CA THR A 12 -2.09 -6.80 2.03
C THR A 12 -3.10 -7.94 2.06
N LEU A 13 -4.32 -7.65 1.63
CA LEU A 13 -5.36 -8.64 1.38
C LEU A 13 -5.88 -8.42 -0.04
N SER A 14 -5.78 -9.45 -0.87
CA SER A 14 -6.32 -9.42 -2.23
C SER A 14 -7.75 -9.96 -2.25
N GLY A 15 -8.67 -9.19 -2.82
CA GLY A 15 -9.94 -9.68 -3.34
C GLY A 15 -9.82 -10.01 -4.83
N ASP A 16 -10.92 -9.81 -5.56
CA ASP A 16 -10.99 -10.01 -7.01
C ASP A 16 -10.34 -8.83 -7.77
N ASN A 17 -11.00 -7.68 -7.75
CA ASN A 17 -10.55 -6.46 -8.42
C ASN A 17 -10.09 -5.35 -7.46
N THR A 18 -9.99 -5.69 -6.17
CA THR A 18 -9.69 -4.75 -5.09
C THR A 18 -8.63 -5.36 -4.17
N ILE A 19 -7.65 -4.56 -3.78
CA ILE A 19 -6.71 -4.90 -2.72
C ILE A 19 -6.92 -3.99 -1.52
N MET A 20 -6.80 -4.53 -0.33
CA MET A 20 -6.69 -3.77 0.91
C MET A 20 -5.23 -3.77 1.34
N VAL A 21 -4.69 -2.60 1.65
CA VAL A 21 -3.32 -2.43 2.15
C VAL A 21 -3.39 -1.91 3.57
N VAL A 22 -2.83 -2.64 4.51
CA VAL A 22 -2.81 -2.25 5.93
C VAL A 22 -1.48 -1.56 6.22
N VAL A 23 -1.56 -0.33 6.71
CA VAL A 23 -0.39 0.48 7.10
C VAL A 23 -0.17 0.45 8.60
N ARG A 24 1.05 0.78 9.04
CA ARG A 24 1.42 0.78 10.45
C ARG A 24 0.74 1.89 11.24
N ASP A 25 0.82 3.13 10.73
CA ASP A 25 0.28 4.32 11.39
C ASP A 25 -0.58 5.13 10.42
N GLU A 26 -1.52 5.92 10.95
CA GLU A 26 -2.41 6.77 10.14
C GLU A 26 -1.64 7.72 9.22
N ALA A 27 -0.54 8.28 9.73
CA ALA A 27 0.32 9.21 8.98
C ALA A 27 0.93 8.58 7.72
N ASP A 28 1.10 7.25 7.69
CA ASP A 28 1.70 6.53 6.55
C ASP A 28 0.72 6.34 5.39
N ALA A 29 -0.59 6.47 5.62
CA ALA A 29 -1.60 6.23 4.59
C ALA A 29 -1.42 7.15 3.37
N GLY A 30 -1.15 8.44 3.61
CA GLY A 30 -0.91 9.42 2.54
C GLY A 30 0.33 9.08 1.71
N LEU A 31 1.43 8.72 2.38
CA LEU A 31 2.67 8.29 1.72
C LEU A 31 2.45 7.08 0.81
N VAL A 32 1.72 6.07 1.30
CA VAL A 32 1.43 4.86 0.51
C VAL A 32 0.60 5.19 -0.73
N VAL A 33 -0.43 6.04 -0.60
CA VAL A 33 -1.25 6.48 -1.74
C VAL A 33 -0.41 7.19 -2.80
N GLU A 34 0.50 8.08 -2.41
CA GLU A 34 1.41 8.74 -3.35
C GLU A 34 2.33 7.76 -4.07
N LYS A 35 2.88 6.76 -3.37
CA LYS A 35 3.70 5.71 -4.00
C LYS A 35 2.92 4.93 -5.06
N PHE A 36 1.66 4.60 -4.79
CA PHE A 36 0.78 3.97 -5.79
C PHE A 36 0.55 4.87 -7.01
N HIS A 37 0.26 6.15 -6.80
CA HIS A 37 0.10 7.10 -7.91
C HIS A 37 1.36 7.22 -8.78
N ASN A 38 2.55 7.13 -8.18
CA ASN A 38 3.81 7.16 -8.93
C ASN A 38 4.06 5.89 -9.77
N ILE A 39 3.49 4.74 -9.38
CA ILE A 39 3.59 3.48 -10.16
C ILE A 39 2.56 3.44 -11.30
N LEU A 40 1.38 4.01 -11.08
CA LEU A 40 0.27 4.01 -12.05
C LEU A 40 0.39 5.10 -13.12
N ARG A 41 1.36 6.00 -12.99
CA ARG A 41 1.75 6.94 -14.05
C ARG A 41 2.51 6.20 -15.16
#